data_AF-A0A2R6P0U5-F1
#
_entry.id   AF-A0A2R6P0U5-F1
#
_cell.length_a   1.000
_cell.length_b   1.000
_cell.length_c   1.000
_cell.angle_alpha   90.00
_cell.angle_beta   90.00
_cell.angle_gamma   90.00
#
_symmetry.space_group_name_H-M   'P 1'
#
loop_
_entity.id
_entity.type
_entity.pdbx_description
1 polymer ?
#
loop_
_entity_poly.entity_id
_entity_poly.type
_entity_poly.pdbx_seq_one_letter_code
_entity_poly.pdbx_strand_id
1 'polypeptide(L)'
;MSTFDEIPGQELYIFPGVAPDPNAQAVADPAGQVPSPFTFAFSQVPVTPLAGGSVKIADSRTFNISTQVAVSQVSVDPGAMRELHWHPTQDEWGYILISIISEGQARITLFADSGNARTFNYQWLALTPPAMVQATLNLPQSIVDNLNKTKATVVAPMTVVN
;
A
#
# COMPACT_ATOMS: atom_id res chain seq x y z
N MET A 1 -49.63 2.36 0.72
CA MET A 1 -48.44 2.87 1.44
C MET A 1 -47.29 1.84 1.46
N SER A 2 -47.28 0.82 0.59
CA SER A 2 -46.33 -0.30 0.65
C SER A 2 -44.97 -0.08 -0.04
N THR A 3 -44.76 1.06 -0.72
CA THR A 3 -43.54 1.33 -1.52
C THR A 3 -42.25 1.32 -0.71
N PHE A 4 -42.32 1.47 0.62
CA PHE A 4 -41.16 1.57 1.50
C PHE A 4 -41.01 0.38 2.44
N ASP A 5 -41.86 -0.64 2.33
CA ASP A 5 -41.90 -1.79 3.25
C ASP A 5 -40.62 -2.66 3.17
N GLU A 6 -39.87 -2.56 2.07
CA GLU A 6 -38.65 -3.34 1.81
C GLU A 6 -37.35 -2.57 2.07
N ILE A 7 -37.40 -1.33 2.55
CA ILE A 7 -36.18 -0.59 2.89
C ILE A 7 -35.49 -1.26 4.08
N PRO A 8 -34.20 -1.61 3.99
CA PRO A 8 -33.45 -2.12 5.14
C PRO A 8 -33.51 -1.16 6.33
N GLY A 9 -33.88 -1.66 7.50
CA GLY A 9 -33.93 -0.87 8.74
C GLY A 9 -32.56 -0.51 9.33
N GLN A 10 -31.47 -0.94 8.69
CA GLN A 10 -30.09 -0.71 9.09
C GLN A 10 -29.18 -0.64 7.86
N GLU A 11 -27.98 -0.08 8.04
CA GLU A 11 -26.97 -0.03 6.97
C GLU A 11 -26.47 -1.43 6.59
N LEU A 12 -26.06 -1.57 5.32
CA LEU A 12 -25.49 -2.80 4.80
C LEU A 12 -23.95 -2.82 4.81
N TYR A 13 -23.29 -1.64 4.82
CA TYR A 13 -21.84 -1.42 4.73
C TYR A 13 -21.13 -2.12 3.55
N ILE A 14 -21.00 -3.44 3.56
CA ILE A 14 -20.48 -4.29 2.48
C ILE A 14 -21.44 -5.48 2.30
N PHE A 15 -21.97 -5.67 1.09
CA PHE A 15 -22.92 -6.74 0.79
C PHE A 15 -22.65 -7.35 -0.60
N PRO A 16 -23.01 -8.63 -0.82
CA PRO A 16 -22.87 -9.26 -2.13
C PRO A 16 -23.71 -8.56 -3.20
N GLY A 17 -23.13 -8.35 -4.38
CA GLY A 17 -23.82 -7.77 -5.54
C GLY A 17 -23.52 -8.53 -6.83
N VAL A 18 -24.31 -8.25 -7.87
CA VAL A 18 -24.03 -8.73 -9.22
C VAL A 18 -22.98 -7.80 -9.84
N ALA A 19 -22.00 -8.37 -10.56
CA ALA A 19 -21.00 -7.58 -11.25
C ALA A 19 -21.68 -6.65 -12.29
N PRO A 20 -21.25 -5.38 -12.39
CA PRO A 20 -21.82 -4.45 -13.36
C PRO A 20 -21.42 -4.83 -14.79
N ASP A 21 -22.21 -4.40 -15.78
CA ASP A 21 -21.87 -4.53 -17.21
C ASP A 21 -20.58 -3.74 -17.51
N PRO A 22 -19.54 -4.38 -18.08
CA PRO A 22 -18.29 -3.70 -18.45
C PRO A 22 -18.47 -2.54 -19.45
N ASN A 23 -19.59 -2.51 -20.19
CA ASN A 23 -19.90 -1.47 -21.18
C ASN A 23 -20.96 -0.48 -20.70
N ALA A 24 -21.28 -0.45 -19.40
CA ALA A 24 -22.23 0.50 -18.84
C ALA A 24 -21.78 1.95 -19.13
N GLN A 25 -22.72 2.78 -19.58
CA GLN A 25 -22.47 4.21 -19.77
C GLN A 25 -22.76 4.98 -18.50
N ALA A 26 -22.03 6.09 -18.32
CA ALA A 26 -22.28 7.01 -17.23
C ALA A 26 -23.72 7.55 -17.29
N VAL A 27 -24.34 7.72 -16.12
CA VAL A 27 -25.68 8.30 -16.00
C VAL A 27 -25.64 9.76 -16.47
N ALA A 28 -26.62 10.14 -17.28
CA ALA A 28 -26.76 11.53 -17.71
C ALA A 28 -27.17 12.42 -16.53
N ASP A 29 -26.39 13.47 -16.27
CA ASP A 29 -26.64 14.45 -15.23
C ASP A 29 -26.87 15.84 -15.87
N PRO A 30 -28.02 16.50 -15.63
CA PRO A 30 -28.28 17.86 -16.09
C PRO A 30 -27.24 18.90 -15.63
N ALA A 31 -26.57 18.67 -14.50
CA ALA A 31 -25.48 19.50 -14.01
C ALA A 31 -24.13 19.26 -14.72
N GLY A 32 -24.06 18.25 -15.60
CA GLY A 32 -22.87 17.89 -16.36
C GLY A 32 -21.92 16.94 -15.61
N GLN A 33 -20.67 16.90 -16.06
CA GLN A 33 -19.62 16.05 -15.47
C GLN A 33 -18.72 16.88 -14.56
N VAL A 34 -18.10 16.21 -13.58
CA VAL A 34 -17.12 16.88 -12.71
C VAL A 34 -15.89 17.34 -13.50
N PRO A 35 -15.31 18.52 -13.19
CA PRO A 35 -14.20 19.07 -13.97
C PRO A 35 -12.88 18.29 -13.87
N SER A 36 -12.71 17.50 -12.81
CA SER A 36 -11.50 16.70 -12.58
C SER A 36 -11.89 15.29 -12.14
N PRO A 37 -11.21 14.25 -12.65
CA PRO A 37 -11.52 12.88 -12.28
C PRO A 37 -11.15 12.63 -10.82
N PHE A 38 -11.92 11.78 -10.14
CA PHE A 38 -11.62 11.29 -8.78
C PHE A 38 -10.70 10.06 -8.78
N THR A 39 -10.29 9.59 -9.95
CA THR A 39 -9.38 8.46 -10.13
C THR A 39 -8.07 8.91 -10.74
N PHE A 40 -6.97 8.32 -10.28
CA PHE A 40 -5.63 8.58 -10.80
C PHE A 40 -4.91 7.27 -11.06
N ALA A 41 -4.41 7.09 -12.29
CA ALA A 41 -3.71 5.88 -12.70
C ALA A 41 -2.26 5.88 -12.15
N PHE A 42 -2.11 5.66 -10.84
CA PHE A 42 -0.81 5.73 -10.16
C PHE A 42 0.22 4.74 -10.75
N SER A 43 -0.23 3.62 -11.30
CA SER A 43 0.62 2.66 -12.01
C SER A 43 1.36 3.28 -13.20
N GLN A 44 0.79 4.29 -13.85
CA GLN A 44 1.34 4.99 -15.01
C GLN A 44 2.24 6.18 -14.62
N VAL A 45 2.37 6.51 -13.34
CA VAL A 45 3.30 7.55 -12.88
C VAL A 45 4.73 7.16 -13.28
N PRO A 46 5.48 8.08 -13.92
CA PRO A 46 6.87 7.83 -14.28
C PRO A 46 7.69 7.41 -13.05
N VAL A 47 8.43 6.32 -13.20
CA VAL A 47 9.37 5.86 -12.18
C VAL A 47 10.59 6.76 -12.21
N THR A 48 10.99 7.31 -11.07
CA THR A 48 12.31 7.91 -10.90
C THR A 48 13.27 6.84 -10.37
N PRO A 49 14.21 6.34 -11.18
CA PRO A 49 15.20 5.36 -10.74
C PRO A 49 16.25 6.02 -9.85
N LEU A 50 16.71 5.28 -8.84
CA LEU A 50 17.75 5.68 -7.89
C LEU A 50 18.76 4.53 -7.73
N ALA A 51 19.92 4.81 -7.14
CA ALA A 51 21.00 3.82 -7.02
C ALA A 51 20.62 2.56 -6.20
N GLY A 52 19.57 2.63 -5.37
CA GLY A 52 19.11 1.52 -4.53
C GLY A 52 17.61 1.25 -4.64
N GLY A 53 17.01 1.59 -5.79
CA GLY A 53 15.60 1.31 -6.06
C GLY A 53 14.94 2.42 -6.87
N SER A 54 13.71 2.80 -6.49
CA SER A 54 12.98 3.82 -7.24
C SER A 54 11.90 4.51 -6.42
N VAL A 55 11.41 5.63 -6.94
CA VAL A 55 10.29 6.37 -6.36
C VAL A 55 9.28 6.79 -7.43
N LYS A 56 7.99 6.71 -7.09
CA LYS A 56 6.88 7.35 -7.81
C LYS A 56 6.16 8.28 -6.86
N ILE A 57 5.78 9.46 -7.33
CA ILE A 57 5.11 10.48 -6.50
C ILE A 57 3.85 10.98 -7.21
N ALA A 58 2.76 11.12 -6.46
CA ALA A 58 1.59 11.85 -6.89
C ALA A 58 1.11 12.78 -5.78
N ASP A 59 0.78 14.00 -6.14
CA ASP A 59 0.28 15.05 -5.26
C ASP A 59 -0.64 16.00 -6.04
N SER A 60 -1.09 17.09 -5.42
CA SER A 60 -2.00 18.05 -6.06
C SER A 60 -1.46 18.75 -7.32
N ARG A 61 -0.18 18.58 -7.69
CA ARG A 61 0.39 19.10 -8.95
C ARG A 61 0.16 18.15 -10.13
N THR A 62 -0.13 16.88 -9.85
CA THR A 62 -0.36 15.82 -10.85
C THR A 62 -1.75 15.20 -10.73
N PHE A 63 -2.23 15.02 -9.51
CA PHE A 63 -3.59 14.60 -9.17
C PHE A 63 -4.33 15.74 -8.45
N ASN A 64 -4.81 16.69 -9.24
CA ASN A 64 -5.25 18.02 -8.76
C ASN A 64 -6.33 18.01 -7.67
N ILE A 65 -7.19 17.00 -7.65
CA ILE A 65 -8.26 16.91 -6.65
C ILE A 65 -7.75 16.43 -5.28
N SER A 66 -6.56 15.82 -5.22
CA SER A 66 -5.91 15.36 -3.99
C SER A 66 -5.15 16.49 -3.30
N THR A 67 -5.89 17.46 -2.76
CA THR A 67 -5.32 18.66 -2.14
C THR A 67 -4.82 18.45 -0.71
N GLN A 68 -5.25 17.37 -0.05
CA GLN A 68 -4.95 17.09 1.36
C GLN A 68 -3.99 15.91 1.54
N VAL A 69 -3.76 15.12 0.49
CA VAL A 69 -2.95 13.90 0.56
C VAL A 69 -1.99 13.88 -0.63
N ALA A 70 -0.71 13.62 -0.33
CA ALA A 70 0.28 13.23 -1.31
C ALA A 70 0.69 11.77 -1.04
N VAL A 71 1.07 11.05 -2.09
CA VAL A 71 1.53 9.67 -2.00
C VAL A 71 2.88 9.50 -2.68
N SER A 72 3.74 8.72 -2.03
CA SER A 72 5.00 8.26 -2.58
C SER A 72 5.05 6.74 -2.49
N GLN A 73 5.32 6.07 -3.61
CA GLN A 73 5.68 4.67 -3.62
C GLN A 73 7.19 4.58 -3.76
N VAL A 74 7.85 4.07 -2.73
CA VAL A 74 9.28 3.83 -2.70
C VAL A 74 9.52 2.32 -2.83
N SER A 75 10.29 1.93 -3.84
CA SER A 75 10.88 0.60 -3.94
C SER A 75 12.31 0.68 -3.46
N VAL A 76 12.69 -0.22 -2.56
CA VAL A 76 14.05 -0.32 -2.02
C VAL A 76 14.59 -1.69 -2.39
N ASP A 77 15.71 -1.71 -3.11
CA ASP A 77 16.36 -2.94 -3.54
C ASP A 77 17.03 -3.64 -2.34
N PRO A 78 17.25 -4.97 -2.40
CA PRO A 78 17.95 -5.68 -1.33
C PRO A 78 19.30 -5.05 -0.98
N GLY A 79 19.53 -4.76 0.30
CA GLY A 79 20.75 -4.11 0.80
C GLY A 79 20.78 -2.59 0.65
N ALA A 80 19.82 -1.98 -0.04
CA ALA A 80 19.68 -0.52 -0.07
C ALA A 80 18.91 0.00 1.15
N MET A 81 18.88 1.33 1.29
CA MET A 81 18.08 2.01 2.31
C MET A 81 17.47 3.29 1.74
N ARG A 82 16.29 3.66 2.25
CA ARG A 82 15.82 5.02 2.14
C ARG A 82 16.69 5.89 3.05
N GLU A 83 17.25 6.97 2.51
CA GLU A 83 18.13 7.86 3.28
C GLU A 83 17.41 8.43 4.52
N LEU A 84 18.19 8.77 5.54
CA LEU A 84 17.67 9.46 6.71
C LEU A 84 17.13 10.83 6.30
N HIS A 85 15.86 11.08 6.57
CA HIS A 85 15.21 12.35 6.26
C HIS A 85 14.07 12.60 7.24
N TRP A 86 13.52 13.81 7.17
CA TRP A 86 12.30 14.19 7.87
C TRP A 86 11.43 15.03 6.94
N HIS A 87 10.14 15.04 7.21
CA HIS A 87 9.21 15.97 6.56
C HIS A 87 9.09 17.22 7.43
N PRO A 88 9.37 18.42 6.89
CA PRO A 88 9.41 19.65 7.69
C PRO A 88 8.01 20.14 8.11
N THR A 89 6.96 19.68 7.43
CA THR A 89 5.64 20.32 7.48
C THR A 89 4.46 19.37 7.59
N GLN A 90 4.65 18.06 7.36
CA GLN A 90 3.56 17.09 7.39
C GLN A 90 4.02 15.81 8.08
N ASP A 91 3.08 15.18 8.78
CA ASP A 91 3.24 13.82 9.28
C ASP A 91 3.25 12.83 8.11
N GLU A 92 4.00 11.74 8.27
CA GLU A 92 4.02 10.64 7.31
C GLU A 92 3.21 9.45 7.84
N TRP A 93 2.28 8.96 7.03
CA TRP A 93 1.64 7.67 7.25
C TRP A 93 2.16 6.66 6.22
N GLY A 94 2.68 5.54 6.70
CA GLY A 94 3.30 4.53 5.86
C GLY A 94 2.53 3.21 5.84
N TYR A 95 2.40 2.62 4.66
CA TYR A 95 1.99 1.24 4.47
C TYR A 95 3.09 0.46 3.77
N ILE A 96 3.61 -0.58 4.43
CA ILE A 96 4.75 -1.34 3.92
C ILE A 96 4.25 -2.55 3.15
N LEU A 97 4.42 -2.49 1.83
CA LEU A 97 4.24 -3.63 0.94
C LEU A 97 5.50 -4.48 0.94
N ILE A 98 5.42 -5.67 1.54
CA ILE A 98 6.53 -6.63 1.53
C ILE A 98 6.37 -7.53 0.30
N SER A 99 7.35 -7.50 -0.60
CA SER A 99 7.38 -8.41 -1.76
C SER A 99 7.69 -9.83 -1.32
N ILE A 100 6.87 -10.77 -1.78
CA ILE A 100 6.95 -12.20 -1.50
C ILE A 100 8.15 -12.87 -2.18
N ILE A 101 8.72 -12.24 -3.21
CA ILE A 101 9.83 -12.83 -4.00
C ILE A 101 11.18 -12.64 -3.29
N SER A 102 11.28 -11.71 -2.33
CA SER A 102 12.56 -11.30 -1.71
C SER A 102 12.62 -11.49 -0.18
N GLU A 103 11.74 -12.32 0.40
CA GLU A 103 11.63 -12.48 1.87
C GLU A 103 11.65 -11.12 2.60
N GLY A 104 11.01 -10.10 2.01
CA GLY A 104 11.29 -8.71 2.33
C GLY A 104 11.10 -8.39 3.81
N GLN A 105 12.12 -7.81 4.42
CA GLN A 105 12.06 -7.30 5.78
C GLN A 105 12.32 -5.81 5.71
N ALA A 106 11.49 -5.02 6.37
CA ALA A 106 11.75 -3.59 6.54
C ALA A 106 12.08 -3.32 8.00
N ARG A 107 13.12 -2.53 8.25
CA ARG A 107 13.41 -1.96 9.57
C ARG A 107 13.27 -0.46 9.48
N ILE A 108 12.47 0.11 10.38
CA ILE A 108 12.27 1.55 10.47
C ILE A 108 12.59 1.98 11.90
N THR A 109 13.39 3.04 12.02
CA THR A 109 13.63 3.72 13.29
C THR A 109 13.00 5.10 13.22
N LEU A 110 12.06 5.37 14.12
CA LEU A 110 11.50 6.71 14.33
C LEU A 110 12.32 7.40 15.42
N PHE A 111 12.78 8.62 15.14
CA PHE A 111 13.41 9.50 16.10
C PHE A 111 12.49 10.68 16.36
N ALA A 112 12.10 10.89 17.62
CA ALA A 112 11.21 11.99 17.99
C ALA A 112 12.03 13.24 18.37
N ASP A 113 12.71 13.17 19.50
CA ASP A 113 13.55 14.24 20.05
C ASP A 113 14.40 13.71 21.22
N SER A 114 15.36 14.49 21.73
CA SER A 114 16.00 14.27 23.04
C SER A 114 16.52 12.84 23.30
N GLY A 115 17.01 12.15 22.25
CA GLY A 115 17.49 10.75 22.35
C GLY A 115 16.39 9.68 22.34
N ASN A 116 15.12 10.08 22.21
CA ASN A 116 13.97 9.20 22.10
C ASN A 116 13.87 8.64 20.68
N ALA A 117 14.16 7.35 20.54
CA ALA A 117 14.02 6.62 19.29
C ALA A 117 13.36 5.26 19.51
N ARG A 118 12.62 4.79 18.52
CA ARG A 118 12.01 3.45 18.53
C ARG A 118 12.20 2.76 17.19
N THR A 119 12.65 1.52 17.23
CA THR A 119 12.88 0.68 16.05
C THR A 119 11.83 -0.41 15.93
N PHE A 120 11.26 -0.54 14.73
CA PHE A 120 10.30 -1.55 14.34
C PHE A 120 10.91 -2.40 13.22
N ASN A 121 10.68 -3.72 13.26
CA ASN A 121 10.92 -4.57 12.10
C ASN A 121 9.57 -5.08 11.63
N TYR A 122 9.31 -4.96 10.33
CA TYR A 122 8.09 -5.39 9.68
C TYR A 122 8.38 -6.65 8.87
N GLN A 123 7.64 -7.71 9.21
CA GLN A 123 7.67 -9.01 8.54
C GLN A 123 6.22 -9.50 8.48
N TRP A 124 5.53 -9.16 7.40
CA TRP A 124 4.06 -9.21 7.35
C TRP A 124 3.53 -10.62 7.09
N LEU A 125 4.19 -11.39 6.23
CA LEU A 125 3.65 -12.67 5.75
C LEU A 125 3.73 -13.77 6.81
N ALA A 126 4.81 -13.82 7.59
CA ALA A 126 5.03 -14.88 8.57
C ALA A 126 4.13 -14.79 9.83
N LEU A 127 3.54 -13.61 10.06
CA LEU A 127 2.66 -13.33 11.19
C LEU A 127 1.16 -13.35 10.82
N THR A 128 0.85 -13.58 9.54
CA THR A 128 -0.52 -13.70 9.04
C THR A 128 -0.91 -15.19 8.98
N PRO A 129 -2.15 -15.60 9.33
CA PRO A 129 -2.56 -16.99 9.25
C PRO A 129 -2.26 -17.61 7.87
N PRO A 130 -1.61 -18.79 7.80
CA PRO A 130 -1.19 -19.41 6.55
C PRO A 130 -2.30 -19.53 5.50
N ALA A 131 -3.53 -19.83 5.93
CA ALA A 131 -4.68 -19.95 5.02
C ALA A 131 -5.05 -18.62 4.35
N MET A 132 -4.92 -17.49 5.06
CA MET A 132 -5.17 -16.16 4.51
C MET A 132 -4.08 -15.78 3.49
N VAL A 133 -2.82 -16.06 3.81
CA VAL A 133 -1.69 -15.83 2.89
C VAL A 133 -1.86 -16.63 1.60
N GLN A 134 -2.26 -17.90 1.70
CA GLN A 134 -2.52 -18.76 0.54
C GLN A 134 -3.69 -18.26 -0.30
N ALA A 135 -4.81 -17.91 0.34
CA ALA A 135 -6.01 -17.46 -0.36
C ALA A 135 -5.81 -16.11 -1.07
N THR A 136 -5.03 -15.20 -0.48
CA THR A 136 -4.78 -13.87 -1.04
C THR A 136 -3.70 -13.89 -2.13
N LEU A 137 -2.66 -14.72 -1.98
CA LEU A 137 -1.45 -14.66 -2.81
C LEU A 137 -1.24 -15.89 -3.70
N ASN A 138 -2.13 -16.88 -3.61
CA ASN A 138 -2.09 -18.14 -4.35
C ASN A 138 -0.74 -18.88 -4.22
N LEU A 139 -0.17 -18.86 -3.01
CA LEU A 139 1.12 -19.47 -2.69
C LEU A 139 0.95 -20.93 -2.26
N PRO A 140 1.87 -21.84 -2.62
CA PRO A 140 1.86 -23.20 -2.09
C PRO A 140 2.24 -23.22 -0.61
N GLN A 141 1.65 -24.15 0.15
CA GLN A 141 1.89 -24.33 1.59
C GLN A 141 3.39 -24.42 1.93
N SER A 142 4.19 -25.05 1.07
CA SER A 142 5.64 -25.17 1.25
C SER A 142 6.38 -23.83 1.32
N ILE A 143 5.89 -22.80 0.64
CA ILE A 143 6.47 -21.44 0.71
C ILE A 143 6.01 -20.77 2.00
N VAL A 144 4.75 -20.94 2.38
CA VAL A 144 4.17 -20.33 3.58
C VAL A 144 4.78 -20.91 4.86
N ASP A 145 5.10 -22.20 4.88
CA ASP A 145 5.74 -22.86 6.02
C ASP A 145 7.18 -22.40 6.25
N ASN A 146 7.87 -22.00 5.18
CA ASN A 146 9.23 -21.49 5.22
C ASN A 146 9.33 -19.98 5.47
N LEU A 147 8.20 -19.27 5.59
CA LEU A 147 8.22 -17.87 5.99
C LEU A 147 8.86 -17.75 7.37
N ASN A 148 9.94 -16.98 7.47
CA ASN A 148 10.66 -16.78 8.72
C ASN A 148 9.74 -16.11 9.76
N LYS A 149 9.36 -16.86 10.79
CA LYS A 149 8.44 -16.40 11.86
C LYS A 149 9.15 -15.60 12.94
N THR A 150 10.47 -15.52 12.88
CA THR A 150 11.30 -14.80 13.86
C THR A 150 11.75 -13.47 13.30
N LYS A 151 11.46 -12.41 14.07
CA LYS A 151 11.91 -11.05 13.79
C LYS A 151 13.45 -11.02 13.75
N ALA A 152 14.05 -10.95 12.56
CA ALA A 152 15.51 -10.83 12.47
C ALA A 152 15.94 -9.47 13.04
N THR A 153 16.58 -9.50 14.21
CA THR A 153 17.05 -8.29 14.90
C THR A 153 18.40 -7.81 14.35
N VAL A 154 19.12 -8.67 13.63
CA VAL A 154 20.29 -8.33 12.82
C VAL A 154 20.23 -9.18 11.55
N VAL A 155 20.31 -8.55 10.38
CA VAL A 155 20.44 -9.22 9.09
C VAL A 155 21.77 -8.79 8.51
N ALA A 156 22.58 -9.77 8.06
CA ALA A 156 23.78 -9.46 7.30
C ALA A 156 23.39 -8.85 5.94
N PRO A 157 24.17 -7.92 5.37
CA PRO A 157 23.96 -7.50 4.00
C PRO A 157 23.95 -8.73 3.10
N MET A 158 22.91 -8.86 2.27
CA MET A 158 22.76 -9.98 1.35
C MET A 158 23.99 -10.00 0.44
N THR A 159 24.80 -11.04 0.55
CA THR A 159 25.97 -11.18 -0.33
C THR A 159 25.45 -11.56 -1.71
N VAL A 160 25.50 -10.63 -2.65
CA VAL A 160 25.28 -10.96 -4.06
C VAL A 160 26.47 -11.80 -4.48
N VAL A 161 26.26 -13.11 -4.57
CA VAL A 161 27.21 -14.02 -5.22
C VAL A 161 26.91 -13.91 -6.71
N ASN A 162 27.90 -13.43 -7.48
CA ASN A 162 27.82 -13.25 -8.93
C ASN A 162 27.49 -14.55 -9.68
#